data_AF-A0A8T9AV73-F1
#
_entry.id   AF-A0A8T9AV73-F1
#
_cell.length_a   1.000
_cell.length_b   1.000
_cell.length_c   1.000
_cell.angle_alpha   90.00
_cell.angle_beta   90.00
_cell.angle_gamma   90.00
#
_symmetry.space_group_name_H-M   'P 1'
#
loop_
_entity.id
_entity.type
_entity.pdbx_description
1 polymer ?
#
loop_
_entity_poly.entity_id
_entity_poly.type
_entity_poly.pdbx_seq_one_letter_code
_entity_poly.pdbx_strand_id
1 'polypeptide(L)'
;MTQDIETIGIADLFGPSSPGRDRADARIMAAASGIGFMAVRDFRGDAWLTPERRAQLLRIFALPDTEKQKLLRWNFDRSRKNVYRGWFSLQPTAVSYKEGID
;
A
#
# COMPACT_ATOMS: atom_id res chain seq x y z
N MET A 1 -18.52 1.09 -20.69
CA MET A 1 -18.68 -0.03 -19.75
C MET A 1 -17.54 0.07 -18.75
N THR A 2 -17.82 0.12 -17.46
CA THR A 2 -16.76 0.09 -16.43
C THR A 2 -16.15 -1.30 -16.45
N GLN A 3 -14.83 -1.39 -16.62
CA GLN A 3 -14.12 -2.66 -16.58
C GLN A 3 -13.90 -3.04 -15.11
N ASP A 4 -14.38 -4.21 -14.70
CA ASP A 4 -14.25 -4.68 -13.33
C ASP A 4 -12.78 -4.96 -12.98
N ILE A 5 -12.38 -4.61 -11.75
CA ILE A 5 -11.04 -4.94 -11.23
C ILE A 5 -11.03 -6.43 -10.86
N GLU A 6 -10.20 -7.19 -11.56
CA GLU A 6 -10.08 -8.63 -11.33
C GLU A 6 -9.48 -8.94 -9.96
N THR A 7 -9.99 -10.00 -9.29
CA THR A 7 -9.38 -10.57 -8.08
C THR A 7 -8.67 -11.89 -8.41
N ILE A 8 -7.37 -11.96 -8.18
CA ILE A 8 -6.51 -13.08 -8.57
C ILE A 8 -5.96 -13.76 -7.30
N GLY A 9 -6.15 -15.08 -7.18
CA GLY A 9 -5.45 -15.89 -6.17
C GLY A 9 -4.04 -16.22 -6.64
N ILE A 10 -3.04 -15.91 -5.83
CA ILE A 10 -1.62 -15.95 -6.23
C ILE A 10 -0.77 -16.97 -5.46
N ALA A 11 -1.41 -17.90 -4.74
CA ALA A 11 -0.71 -18.93 -3.96
C ALA A 11 0.32 -19.71 -4.80
N ASP A 12 -0.03 -20.07 -6.02
CA ASP A 12 0.81 -20.89 -6.91
C ASP A 12 2.11 -20.17 -7.32
N LEU A 13 2.17 -18.83 -7.24
CA LEU A 13 3.40 -18.07 -7.53
C LEU A 13 4.52 -18.33 -6.51
N PHE A 14 4.17 -18.80 -5.32
CA PHE A 14 5.13 -19.07 -4.24
C PHE A 14 5.65 -20.51 -4.23
N GLY A 15 5.21 -21.34 -5.17
CA GLY A 15 5.63 -22.73 -5.35
C GLY A 15 6.60 -22.91 -6.53
N PRO A 16 6.99 -24.16 -6.84
CA PRO A 16 7.79 -24.47 -8.02
C PRO A 16 7.01 -24.19 -9.32
N SER A 17 7.71 -24.26 -10.46
CA SER A 17 7.08 -24.18 -11.79
C SER A 17 5.95 -25.19 -11.93
N SER A 18 4.78 -24.71 -12.35
CA SER A 18 3.58 -25.50 -12.50
C SER A 18 2.59 -24.81 -13.43
N PRO A 19 1.64 -25.54 -14.03
CA PRO A 19 0.57 -24.92 -14.81
C PRO A 19 -0.27 -23.90 -14.02
N GLY A 20 -0.37 -24.07 -12.69
CA GLY A 20 -1.06 -23.12 -11.82
C GLY A 20 -0.33 -21.78 -11.73
N ARG A 21 0.99 -21.83 -11.56
CA ARG A 21 1.87 -20.66 -11.57
C ARG A 21 1.77 -19.91 -12.89
N ASP A 22 1.87 -20.61 -14.02
CA ASP A 22 1.80 -20.01 -15.36
C ASP A 22 0.45 -19.30 -15.61
N ARG A 23 -0.66 -19.89 -15.13
CA ARG A 23 -1.98 -19.26 -15.21
C ARG A 23 -2.10 -18.01 -14.34
N ALA A 24 -1.58 -18.04 -13.12
CA ALA A 24 -1.61 -16.89 -12.23
C ALA A 24 -0.79 -15.72 -12.79
N ASP A 25 0.40 -16.01 -13.34
CA ASP A 25 1.28 -15.04 -13.99
C ASP A 25 0.62 -14.40 -15.23
N ALA A 26 0.03 -15.22 -16.11
CA ALA A 26 -0.67 -14.72 -17.29
C ALA A 26 -1.86 -13.80 -16.94
N ARG A 27 -2.61 -14.10 -15.88
CA ARG A 27 -3.70 -13.24 -15.39
C ARG A 27 -3.19 -11.90 -14.86
N ILE A 28 -2.09 -11.92 -14.10
CA ILE A 28 -1.43 -10.70 -13.62
C ILE A 28 -0.99 -9.84 -14.82
N MET A 29 -0.33 -10.45 -15.81
CA MET A 29 0.10 -9.74 -17.01
C MET A 29 -1.08 -9.11 -17.75
N ALA A 30 -2.18 -9.84 -17.92
CA ALA A 30 -3.37 -9.32 -18.59
C ALA A 30 -4.00 -8.13 -17.83
N ALA A 31 -4.16 -8.24 -16.51
CA ALA A 31 -4.74 -7.16 -15.70
C ALA A 31 -3.82 -5.92 -15.65
N ALA A 32 -2.50 -6.12 -15.55
CA ALA A 32 -1.50 -5.05 -15.59
C ALA A 32 -1.46 -4.36 -16.97
N SER A 33 -1.64 -5.11 -18.06
CA SER A 33 -1.64 -4.57 -19.43
C SER A 33 -2.97 -3.94 -19.85
N GLY A 34 -4.05 -4.26 -19.15
CA GLY A 34 -5.38 -3.68 -19.35
C GLY A 34 -5.55 -2.36 -18.61
N ILE A 35 -6.34 -2.37 -17.54
CA ILE A 35 -6.61 -1.17 -16.72
C ILE A 35 -5.46 -0.80 -15.78
N GLY A 36 -4.46 -1.66 -15.62
CA GLY A 36 -3.33 -1.44 -14.72
C GLY A 36 -3.62 -1.73 -13.24
N PHE A 37 -4.77 -2.31 -12.92
CA PHE A 37 -5.22 -2.61 -11.55
C PHE A 37 -5.73 -4.05 -11.43
N MET A 38 -5.45 -4.65 -10.28
CA MET A 38 -5.98 -5.95 -9.84
C MET A 38 -6.01 -6.00 -8.31
N ALA A 39 -6.88 -6.84 -7.75
CA ALA A 39 -6.81 -7.28 -6.37
C ALA A 39 -6.15 -8.66 -6.29
N VAL A 40 -5.37 -8.91 -5.25
CA VAL A 40 -4.71 -10.21 -5.03
C VAL A 40 -5.11 -10.82 -3.70
N ARG A 41 -5.17 -12.15 -3.65
CA ARG A 41 -5.41 -12.96 -2.44
C ARG A 41 -4.46 -14.16 -2.39
N ASP A 42 -4.40 -14.84 -1.24
CA ASP A 42 -3.58 -16.05 -1.03
C ASP A 42 -2.06 -15.81 -1.13
N PHE A 43 -1.61 -14.61 -0.75
CA PHE A 43 -0.18 -14.29 -0.67
C PHE A 43 0.39 -14.64 0.72
N ARG A 44 1.70 -14.86 0.79
CA ARG A 44 2.35 -15.13 2.09
C ARG A 44 2.13 -13.97 3.05
N GLY A 45 1.33 -14.19 4.09
CA GLY A 45 0.98 -13.18 5.09
C GLY A 45 -0.40 -12.53 4.89
N ASP A 46 -1.20 -12.99 3.94
CA ASP A 46 -2.60 -12.55 3.77
C ASP A 46 -3.46 -12.72 5.02
N ALA A 47 -3.14 -13.70 5.88
CA ALA A 47 -3.74 -13.89 7.20
C ALA A 47 -3.62 -12.66 8.13
N TRP A 48 -2.76 -11.69 7.82
CA TRP A 48 -2.66 -10.43 8.56
C TRP A 48 -3.71 -9.40 8.15
N LEU A 49 -4.40 -9.59 7.02
CA LEU A 49 -5.42 -8.68 6.51
C LEU A 49 -6.77 -8.84 7.24
N THR A 50 -6.75 -8.71 8.57
CA THR A 50 -7.96 -8.81 9.40
C THR A 50 -8.49 -7.44 9.80
N PRO A 51 -9.80 -7.31 10.09
CA PRO A 51 -10.38 -6.08 10.62
C PRO A 51 -9.66 -5.57 11.89
N GLU A 52 -9.23 -6.48 12.77
CA GLU A 52 -8.55 -6.16 14.03
C GLU A 52 -7.15 -5.61 13.80
N ARG A 53 -6.39 -6.21 12.86
CA ARG A 53 -5.07 -5.71 12.47
C ARG A 53 -5.16 -4.35 11.80
N ARG A 54 -6.18 -4.15 10.95
CA ARG A 54 -6.48 -2.84 10.36
C ARG A 54 -6.82 -1.82 11.45
N ALA A 55 -7.67 -2.17 12.41
CA ALA A 55 -8.00 -1.30 13.53
C ALA A 55 -6.75 -0.94 14.34
N GLN A 56 -5.89 -1.92 14.63
CA GLN A 56 -4.61 -1.72 15.33
C GLN A 56 -3.71 -0.69 14.62
N LEU A 57 -3.58 -0.79 13.29
CA LEU A 57 -2.83 0.15 12.45
C LEU A 57 -3.41 1.56 12.52
N LEU A 58 -4.75 1.68 12.44
CA LEU A 58 -5.44 2.96 12.40
C LEU A 58 -5.45 3.72 13.73
N ARG A 59 -5.08 3.08 14.86
CA ARG A 59 -4.99 3.75 16.17
C ARG A 59 -4.04 4.95 16.17
N ILE A 60 -3.07 5.01 15.26
CA ILE A 60 -2.17 6.15 15.11
C ILE A 60 -2.93 7.48 14.88
N PHE A 61 -4.08 7.43 14.20
CA PHE A 61 -4.90 8.63 13.96
C PHE A 61 -5.58 9.16 15.22
N ALA A 62 -5.80 8.31 16.22
CA ALA A 62 -6.38 8.67 17.51
C ALA A 62 -5.36 9.22 18.52
N LEU A 63 -4.06 9.23 18.18
CA LEU A 63 -3.05 9.82 19.05
C LEU A 63 -3.31 11.33 19.26
N PRO A 64 -3.02 11.86 20.47
CA PRO A 64 -2.98 13.31 20.67
C PRO A 64 -2.01 13.97 19.71
N ASP A 65 -2.28 15.22 19.33
CA ASP A 65 -1.43 15.94 18.38
C ASP A 65 0.00 16.08 18.88
N THR A 66 0.21 16.27 20.17
CA THR A 66 1.55 16.30 20.80
C THR A 66 2.36 15.02 20.54
N GLU A 67 1.71 13.86 20.50
CA GLU A 67 2.37 12.58 20.17
C GLU A 67 2.60 12.46 18.66
N LYS A 68 1.67 12.92 17.82
CA LYS A 68 1.85 12.97 16.35
C LYS A 68 3.01 13.90 15.96
N GLN A 69 3.20 15.02 16.66
CA GLN A 69 4.32 15.94 16.43
C GLN A 69 5.69 15.26 16.58
N LYS A 70 5.81 14.31 17.53
CA LYS A 70 7.06 13.54 17.72
C LYS A 70 7.39 12.64 16.54
N LEU A 71 6.41 12.35 15.69
CA LEU A 71 6.53 11.44 14.56
C LEU A 71 6.77 12.16 13.24
N LEU A 72 6.76 13.51 13.20
CA LEU A 72 6.90 14.27 11.95
C LEU A 72 8.10 13.85 11.10
N ARG A 73 7.92 13.83 9.78
CA ARG A 73 9.05 13.73 8.85
C ARG A 73 9.83 15.05 8.77
N TRP A 74 11.04 14.96 8.25
CA TRP A 74 11.96 16.11 8.11
C TRP A 74 11.35 17.36 7.46
N ASN A 75 10.48 17.21 6.44
CA ASN A 75 9.83 18.36 5.78
C ASN A 75 8.96 19.20 6.72
N PHE A 76 8.46 18.63 7.83
CA PHE A 76 7.66 19.34 8.82
C PHE A 76 8.46 19.70 10.08
N ASP A 77 9.55 18.97 10.37
CA ASP A 77 10.46 19.23 11.48
C ASP A 77 11.90 18.93 11.04
N ARG A 78 12.67 19.99 10.73
CA ARG A 78 14.04 19.86 10.22
C ARG A 78 15.04 19.28 11.23
N SER A 79 14.65 19.11 12.50
CA SER A 79 15.48 18.39 13.49
C SER A 79 15.49 16.86 13.27
N ARG A 80 14.57 16.34 12.46
CA ARG A 80 14.43 14.90 12.19
C ARG A 80 15.42 14.45 11.12
N LYS A 81 15.72 13.14 11.09
CA LYS A 81 16.50 12.59 9.98
C LYS A 81 15.70 12.72 8.68
N ASN A 82 16.33 13.20 7.61
CA ASN A 82 15.72 13.24 6.29
C ASN A 82 15.71 11.83 5.67
N VAL A 83 14.71 11.05 6.08
CA VAL A 83 14.36 9.75 5.49
C VAL A 83 12.90 9.80 5.08
N TYR A 84 12.51 9.02 4.08
CA TYR A 84 11.13 8.96 3.59
C TYR A 84 10.19 8.21 4.56
N ARG A 85 10.18 8.63 5.84
CA ARG A 85 9.41 8.06 6.95
C ARG A 85 8.97 9.16 7.91
N GLY A 86 7.87 8.91 8.62
CA GLY A 86 7.30 9.80 9.62
C GLY A 86 5.85 10.14 9.33
N TRP A 87 5.29 11.02 10.16
CA TRP A 87 3.93 11.54 10.07
C TRP A 87 3.87 12.66 9.03
N PHE A 88 2.85 12.58 8.19
CA PHE A 88 2.53 13.57 7.17
C PHE A 88 1.24 14.26 7.57
N SER A 89 1.36 15.46 8.12
CA SER A 89 0.18 16.22 8.53
C SER A 89 -0.66 16.60 7.32
N LEU A 90 -1.99 16.63 7.51
CA LEU A 90 -2.92 17.16 6.52
C LEU A 90 -2.57 18.62 6.23
N GLN A 91 -2.44 18.96 4.96
CA GLN A 91 -2.15 20.32 4.51
C GLN A 91 -3.31 20.82 3.66
N PRO A 92 -4.35 21.42 4.28
CA PRO A 92 -5.59 21.76 3.59
C PRO A 92 -5.42 22.85 2.52
N THR A 93 -4.35 23.66 2.59
CA THR A 93 -4.13 24.82 1.71
C THR A 93 -2.87 24.74 0.86
N ALA A 94 -2.00 23.76 1.09
CA ALA A 94 -0.77 23.61 0.33
C ALA A 94 -0.97 22.60 -0.79
N VAL A 95 -0.94 23.07 -2.04
CA VAL A 95 -0.93 22.17 -3.19
C VAL A 95 0.41 21.45 -3.23
N SER A 96 0.40 20.18 -2.90
CA SER A 96 1.55 19.30 -2.98
C SER A 96 1.75 18.86 -4.44
N TYR A 97 2.38 19.70 -5.26
CA TYR A 97 2.90 19.25 -6.56
C TYR A 97 4.10 18.34 -6.31
N LYS A 98 3.84 17.03 -6.26
CA LYS A 98 4.90 16.03 -6.35
C LYS A 98 4.87 15.47 -7.76
N GLU A 99 5.60 16.12 -8.64
CA GLU A 99 6.10 15.45 -9.83
C GLU A 99 7.02 14.33 -9.29
N GLY A 100 6.80 13.09 -9.71
CA GLY A 100 7.39 11.88 -9.13
C GLY A 100 8.90 11.74 -9.36
N ILE A 101 9.67 12.74 -8.94
CA ILE A 101 11.13 12.78 -8.96
C ILE A 101 11.56 13.08 -7.52
N ASP A 102 11.92 12.02 -6.79
CA ASP A 102 12.75 12.08 -5.58
C ASP A 102 13.99 11.22 -5.88
#